data_AF-A0A7Y2U9D8-F1
#
_entry.id   AF-A0A7Y2U9D8-F1
#
_cell.length_a   1.000
_cell.length_b   1.000
_cell.length_c   1.000
_cell.angle_alpha   90.00
_cell.angle_beta   90.00
_cell.angle_gamma   90.00
#
_symmetry.space_group_name_H-M   'P 1'
#
loop_
_entity.id
_entity.type
_entity.pdbx_description
1 polymer ?
#
loop_
_entity_poly.entity_id
_entity_poly.type
_entity_poly.pdbx_seq_one_letter_code
_entity_poly.pdbx_strand_id
1 'polypeptide(L)' 'LASHALANQKHGTLARLSAIDSLLGFAPDHHLKSPEKIKAITPDDIKAAARKYFGTREPVVVTVAPKA' A
#
# COMPACT_ATOMS: atom_id res chain seq x y z
N LEU A 1 9.41 3.53 7.96
CA LEU A 1 8.53 3.45 9.16
C LEU A 1 8.39 4.80 9.88
N ALA A 2 9.46 5.56 10.11
CA ALA A 2 9.39 6.88 10.74
C ALA A 2 8.43 7.87 10.03
N SER A 3 8.49 7.97 8.70
CA SER A 3 7.58 8.82 7.93
C SER A 3 6.10 8.39 8.01
N HIS A 4 5.84 7.08 8.14
CA HIS A 4 4.48 6.55 8.33
C HIS A 4 3.97 6.91 9.73
N ALA A 5 4.80 6.73 10.76
CA ALA A 5 4.47 7.16 12.12
C ALA A 5 4.17 8.66 12.19
N LEU A 6 4.96 9.49 11.51
CA LEU A 6 4.76 10.94 11.43
C LEU A 6 3.45 11.30 10.70
N ALA A 7 3.10 10.61 9.62
CA ALA A 7 1.83 10.82 8.91
C ALA A 7 0.61 10.48 9.78
N ASN A 8 0.71 9.43 10.61
CA ASN A 8 -0.35 8.98 11.51
C ASN A 8 -0.54 9.87 12.76
N GLN A 9 0.21 10.97 12.91
CA GLN A 9 -0.02 11.95 13.99
C GLN A 9 -1.07 13.00 13.63
N LYS A 10 -1.40 13.16 12.35
CA LYS A 10 -2.36 14.19 11.91
C LYS A 10 -3.79 13.67 12.00
N HIS A 11 -4.64 14.36 12.77
CA HIS A 11 -6.06 14.01 12.92
C HIS A 11 -6.79 13.80 11.59
N GLY A 12 -6.58 14.69 10.60
CA GLY A 12 -7.19 14.54 9.27
C GLY A 12 -6.70 13.30 8.51
N THR A 13 -5.47 12.85 8.76
CA THR A 13 -4.95 11.60 8.16
C THR A 13 -5.60 10.39 8.80
N LEU A 14 -5.74 10.36 10.13
CA LEU A 14 -6.40 9.27 10.84
C LEU A 14 -7.89 9.15 10.47
N ALA A 15 -8.61 10.28 10.40
CA ALA A 15 -10.01 10.29 9.97
C ALA A 15 -10.19 9.71 8.56
N ARG A 16 -9.31 10.09 7.63
CA ARG A 16 -9.31 9.55 6.26
C ARG A 16 -9.00 8.06 6.23
N LEU A 17 -8.00 7.60 6.99
CA LEU A 17 -7.64 6.18 7.05
C LEU A 17 -8.79 5.35 7.63
N SER A 18 -9.42 5.82 8.71
CA SER A 18 -10.56 5.16 9.32
C SER A 18 -11.77 5.06 8.40
N ALA A 19 -12.05 6.12 7.63
CA ALA A 19 -13.10 6.12 6.62
C ALA A 19 -12.81 5.13 5.48
N ILE A 20 -11.56 5.06 5.00
CA ILE A 20 -11.15 4.10 3.96
C ILE A 20 -11.23 2.66 4.49
N ASP A 21 -10.76 2.41 5.71
CA ASP A 21 -10.82 1.09 6.33
C ASP A 21 -12.28 0.61 6.39
N SER A 22 -13.19 1.48 6.86
CA SER A 22 -14.61 1.18 6.96
C SER A 22 -15.26 0.96 5.57
N LEU A 23 -14.91 1.80 4.59
CA LEU A 23 -15.40 1.71 3.21
C LEU A 23 -15.02 0.36 2.56
N LEU A 24 -13.82 -0.14 2.86
CA LEU A 24 -13.32 -1.42 2.34
C LEU A 24 -13.77 -2.63 3.20
N GLY A 25 -14.61 -2.42 4.21
CA GLY A 25 -15.15 -3.47 5.08
C GLY A 25 -14.21 -3.92 6.21
N PHE A 26 -13.16 -3.15 6.51
CA PHE A 26 -12.29 -3.39 7.66
C PHE A 26 -12.77 -2.66 8.91
N ALA A 27 -12.22 -3.04 10.07
CA ALA A 27 -12.42 -2.28 11.30
C ALA A 27 -11.84 -0.85 11.15
N PRO A 28 -12.45 0.18 11.76
CA PRO A 28 -12.04 1.58 11.60
C PRO A 28 -10.60 1.91 12.03
N ASP A 29 -9.94 1.00 12.75
CA ASP A 29 -8.58 1.10 13.26
C ASP A 29 -7.60 0.12 12.57
N HIS A 30 -8.02 -0.56 11.51
CA HIS A 30 -7.25 -1.59 10.83
C HIS A 30 -5.86 -1.10 10.40
N HIS A 31 -5.77 0.13 9.92
CA HIS A 31 -4.52 0.77 9.53
C HIS A 31 -3.46 0.80 10.65
N LEU A 32 -3.85 0.77 11.94
CA LEU A 32 -2.91 0.77 13.07
C LEU A 32 -2.04 -0.49 13.12
N LYS A 33 -2.50 -1.61 12.53
CA LYS A 33 -1.75 -2.88 12.46
C LYS A 33 -0.73 -2.90 11.31
N SER A 34 -0.73 -1.88 10.45
CA SER A 34 0.16 -1.82 9.29
C SER A 34 1.65 -1.89 9.64
N PRO A 35 2.17 -1.22 10.69
CA PRO A 35 3.58 -1.30 11.06
C PRO A 35 4.04 -2.72 11.40
N GLU A 36 3.22 -3.50 12.11
CA GLU A 36 3.52 -4.89 12.47
C GLU A 36 3.55 -5.77 11.24
N LYS A 37 2.53 -5.64 10.38
CA LYS A 37 2.45 -6.37 9.10
C LYS A 37 3.66 -6.09 8.19
N ILE A 38 4.10 -4.84 8.11
CA ILE A 38 5.27 -4.45 7.30
C ILE A 38 6.55 -5.09 7.87
N LYS A 39 6.72 -5.09 9.20
CA LYS A 39 7.88 -5.71 9.85
C LYS A 39 7.93 -7.22 9.70
N ALA A 40 6.77 -7.88 9.55
CA ALA A 40 6.67 -9.31 9.39
C ALA A 40 6.99 -9.83 7.97
N ILE A 41 7.18 -8.93 6.99
CA ILE A 41 7.45 -9.32 5.59
C ILE A 41 8.79 -10.03 5.49
N THR A 42 8.79 -11.19 4.81
CA THR A 42 10.00 -11.98 4.54
C THR A 42 10.51 -11.78 3.11
N PRO A 43 11.78 -12.14 2.82
CA PRO A 43 12.30 -12.14 1.46
C PRO A 43 11.51 -13.03 0.49
N ASP A 44 10.93 -14.13 0.97
CA ASP A 44 10.15 -15.03 0.14
C ASP A 44 8.78 -14.45 -0.23
N ASP A 45 8.14 -13.69 0.67
CA ASP A 45 6.93 -12.92 0.37
C ASP A 45 7.19 -11.92 -0.75
N ILE A 46 8.36 -11.25 -0.71
CA ILE A 46 8.77 -10.29 -1.74
C ILE A 46 8.93 -11.01 -3.09
N LYS A 47 9.65 -12.14 -3.12
CA LYS A 47 9.82 -12.93 -4.35
C LYS A 47 8.50 -13.47 -4.87
N ALA A 48 7.58 -13.88 -4.00
CA ALA A 48 6.26 -14.36 -4.37
C ALA A 48 5.41 -13.24 -4.98
N ALA A 49 5.40 -12.05 -4.38
CA ALA A 49 4.73 -10.88 -4.93
C ALA A 49 5.30 -10.49 -6.30
N ALA A 50 6.63 -10.47 -6.45
CA ALA A 50 7.29 -10.17 -7.71
C ALA A 50 6.87 -11.15 -8.83
N ARG A 51 6.87 -12.46 -8.54
CA ARG A 51 6.39 -13.48 -9.50
C ARG A 51 4.92 -13.28 -9.87
N LYS A 52 4.06 -12.95 -8.92
CA LYS A 52 2.62 -12.75 -9.15
C LYS A 52 2.35 -11.58 -10.09
N TYR A 53 3.03 -10.46 -9.91
CA TYR A 53 2.74 -9.23 -10.67
C TYR A 53 3.58 -9.10 -11.94
N PHE A 54 4.80 -9.62 -11.96
CA PHE A 54 5.73 -9.47 -13.09
C PHE A 54 6.01 -10.76 -13.86
N GLY A 55 5.67 -11.94 -13.34
CA GLY A 55 6.12 -13.22 -13.91
C GLY A 55 5.24 -13.80 -15.01
N THR A 56 3.98 -13.38 -15.14
CA THR A 56 3.00 -14.07 -16.02
C THR A 56 2.12 -13.16 -16.85
N ARG A 57 2.21 -11.84 -16.66
CA ARG A 57 1.37 -10.87 -17.36
C ARG A 57 2.25 -10.04 -18.28
N GLU A 58 1.85 -9.95 -19.55
CA GLU A 58 2.44 -8.94 -20.44
C GLU A 58 2.20 -7.55 -19.83
N PRO A 59 3.26 -6.74 -19.69
CA PRO A 59 3.11 -5.40 -19.15
C PRO A 59 2.35 -4.53 -20.15
N VAL A 60 1.39 -3.75 -19.64
CA VAL A 60 0.80 -2.66 -20.43
C VAL A 60 1.82 -1.52 -20.47
N VAL A 61 2.38 -1.24 -21.64
CA VAL A 61 3.33 -0.14 -21.86
C VAL A 61 2.59 1.03 -22.49
N VAL A 62 2.61 2.19 -21.81
CA VAL A 62 2.00 3.43 -22.29
C VAL A 62 3.09 4.47 -22.48
N THR A 63 3.25 4.96 -23.71
CA THR A 63 4.22 6.00 -24.06
C THR A 63 3.48 7.25 -24.53
N VAL A 64 3.82 8.39 -23.94
CA VAL A 64 3.33 9.71 -24.37
C VAL A 64 4.51 10.50 -24.94
N ALA A 65 4.36 11.00 -26.16
CA ALA A 65 5.34 11.86 -26.81
C ALA A 65 4.70 13.20 -27.19
N PRO A 66 5.46 14.31 -27.18
CA PRO A 66 4.98 15.59 -27.67
C PRO A 66 4.48 15.49 -29.11
N LYS A 67 3.50 16.32 -29.47
CA LYS A 67 3.05 16.45 -30.86
C LYS A 67 4.13 17.19 -31.67
N ALA A 68 4.44 16.68 -32.86
CA ALA A 68 5.31 17.35 -33.82
C ALA A 68 4.74 18.71 -34.24
#